data_AF-X1UII7-F1
#
_entry.id   AF-X1UII7-F1
#
_cell.length_a   1.000
_cell.length_b   1.000
_cell.length_c   1.000
_cell.angle_alpha   90.00
_cell.angle_beta   90.00
_cell.angle_gamma   90.00
#
_symmetry.space_group_name_H-M   'P 1'
#
loop_
_entity.id
_entity.type
_entity.pdbx_description
1 polymer ?
#
loop_
_entity_poly.entity_id
_entity_poly.type
_entity_poly.pdbx_seq_one_letter_code
_entity_poly.pdbx_strand_id
1 'polypeptide(L)'
;GVLKPIGDYLVLIGRISKEELKKFDRESKKKGIPVVDKLVENNVLTKENLEKLIEFKIQEIVDELFTWKKGEYKFRLGERLYSKSKCSVLVNPQFLIIEGMRRIDEWPKIKKSIPDSKIVFRRKKRPRLSIEMGEQEKVVLELIDGKMCVADVVASSGVGRFRTYHALYNLLEGGVIEKTAVVAKPRRKERKPIKISIEAIINVLLWTGAILFLVANIVFGIIKRPFYKKNQLLYTQESRHIENYKKKE
;
A
#
# COMPACT_ATOMS: atom_id res chain seq x y z
N GLY A 1 -9.47 -5.89 2.19
CA GLY A 1 -10.09 -5.84 0.85
C GLY A 1 -9.14 -6.45 -0.16
N VAL A 2 -9.70 -7.07 -1.21
CA VAL A 2 -8.95 -7.93 -2.14
C VAL A 2 -8.06 -7.19 -3.13
N LEU A 3 -8.22 -5.88 -3.32
CA LEU A 3 -7.24 -5.05 -4.06
C LEU A 3 -5.91 -4.83 -3.30
N LYS A 4 -5.81 -5.32 -2.07
CA LYS A 4 -4.53 -5.29 -1.32
C LYS A 4 -3.47 -6.08 -2.08
N PRO A 5 -2.21 -5.59 -2.12
CA PRO A 5 -1.06 -6.37 -2.54
C PRO A 5 -1.04 -7.73 -1.84
N ILE A 6 -0.47 -8.75 -2.49
CA ILE A 6 -0.47 -10.14 -1.98
C ILE A 6 0.03 -10.20 -0.53
N GLY A 7 1.14 -9.53 -0.20
CA GLY A 7 1.64 -9.48 1.18
C GLY A 7 0.64 -8.92 2.19
N ASP A 8 0.03 -7.77 1.90
CA ASP A 8 -1.02 -7.16 2.74
C ASP A 8 -2.26 -8.04 2.88
N TYR A 9 -2.57 -8.83 1.84
CA TYR A 9 -3.67 -9.77 1.85
C TYR A 9 -3.36 -10.97 2.75
N LEU A 10 -2.15 -11.52 2.72
CA LEU A 10 -1.73 -12.60 3.63
C LEU A 10 -1.79 -12.15 5.09
N VAL A 11 -1.43 -10.90 5.37
CA VAL A 11 -1.59 -10.30 6.70
C VAL A 11 -3.08 -10.25 7.09
N LEU A 12 -3.95 -9.88 6.16
CA LEU A 12 -5.38 -9.76 6.42
C LEU A 12 -6.00 -11.10 6.85
N ILE A 13 -5.62 -12.19 6.18
CA ILE A 13 -6.13 -13.53 6.47
C ILE A 13 -5.34 -14.26 7.57
N GLY A 14 -4.43 -13.56 8.26
CA GLY A 14 -3.68 -14.11 9.39
C GLY A 14 -2.58 -15.11 9.02
N ARG A 15 -2.20 -15.22 7.73
CA ARG A 15 -1.12 -16.13 7.28
C ARG A 15 0.28 -15.63 7.64
N ILE A 16 0.45 -14.32 7.77
CA ILE A 16 1.68 -13.68 8.24
C ILE A 16 1.36 -12.49 9.13
N SER A 17 2.26 -12.15 10.04
CA SER A 17 2.21 -10.91 10.80
C SER A 17 2.68 -9.70 9.96
N LYS A 18 2.38 -8.49 10.44
CA LYS A 18 2.85 -7.25 9.79
C LYS A 18 4.35 -7.08 9.92
N GLU A 19 4.89 -7.56 11.02
CA GLU A 19 6.30 -7.51 11.39
C GLU A 19 7.09 -8.41 10.44
N GLU A 20 6.60 -9.63 10.19
CA GLU A 20 7.16 -10.55 9.20
C GLU A 20 7.08 -9.99 7.78
N LEU A 21 5.94 -9.43 7.37
CA LEU A 21 5.82 -8.81 6.04
C LEU A 21 6.86 -7.69 5.87
N LYS A 22 7.06 -6.84 6.89
CA LYS A 22 8.10 -5.79 6.87
C LYS A 22 9.51 -6.36 6.79
N LYS A 23 9.78 -7.48 7.47
CA LYS A 23 11.06 -8.19 7.40
C LYS A 23 11.32 -8.67 5.97
N PHE A 24 10.36 -9.38 5.38
CA PHE A 24 10.49 -9.87 4.00
C PHE A 24 10.61 -8.74 2.98
N ASP A 25 9.90 -7.62 3.16
CA ASP A 25 10.03 -6.44 2.29
C ASP A 25 11.43 -5.80 2.37
N ARG A 26 12.03 -5.73 3.56
CA ARG A 26 13.42 -5.26 3.72
C ARG A 26 14.41 -6.19 3.05
N GLU A 27 14.24 -7.50 3.20
CA GLU A 27 15.12 -8.51 2.60
C GLU A 27 14.99 -8.54 1.07
N SER A 28 13.76 -8.44 0.54
CA SER A 28 13.53 -8.44 -0.90
C SER A 28 14.15 -7.22 -1.58
N LYS A 29 14.05 -6.04 -0.94
CA LYS A 29 14.68 -4.79 -1.41
C LYS A 29 16.20 -4.90 -1.48
N LYS A 30 16.84 -5.50 -0.47
CA LYS A 30 18.30 -5.73 -0.46
C LYS A 30 18.76 -6.63 -1.61
N LYS A 31 17.97 -7.65 -1.94
CA LYS A 31 18.26 -8.61 -3.02
C LYS A 31 17.75 -8.17 -4.40
N GLY A 32 16.96 -7.10 -4.49
CA GLY A 32 16.36 -6.63 -5.74
C GLY A 32 15.25 -7.53 -6.31
N ILE A 33 14.69 -8.43 -5.49
CA ILE A 33 13.66 -9.40 -5.90
C ILE A 33 12.26 -8.99 -5.42
N PRO A 34 11.18 -9.45 -6.08
CA PRO A 34 9.81 -9.27 -5.57
C PRO A 34 9.62 -9.88 -4.17
N VAL A 35 8.83 -9.20 -3.32
CA VAL A 35 8.50 -9.68 -1.97
C VAL A 35 7.82 -11.06 -2.01
N VAL A 36 7.02 -11.30 -3.03
CA VAL A 36 6.27 -12.55 -3.23
C VAL A 36 7.21 -13.73 -3.40
N ASP A 37 8.26 -13.59 -4.22
CA ASP A 37 9.27 -14.63 -4.40
C ASP A 37 9.94 -14.95 -3.06
N LYS A 38 10.18 -13.92 -2.24
CA LYS A 38 10.75 -14.11 -0.91
C LYS A 38 9.80 -14.85 0.04
N LEU A 39 8.50 -14.64 -0.06
CA LEU A 39 7.50 -15.39 0.70
C LEU A 39 7.48 -16.87 0.29
N VAL A 40 7.71 -17.16 -0.99
CA VAL A 40 7.83 -18.55 -1.49
C VAL A 40 9.13 -19.20 -1.02
N GLU A 41 10.27 -18.50 -1.12
CA GLU A 41 11.57 -19.00 -0.64
C GLU A 41 11.55 -19.41 0.85
N ASN A 42 10.76 -18.73 1.67
CA ASN A 42 10.66 -18.99 3.11
C ASN A 42 9.49 -19.94 3.48
N ASN A 43 8.90 -20.64 2.51
CA ASN A 43 7.78 -21.58 2.71
C ASN A 43 6.52 -20.97 3.35
N VAL A 44 6.38 -19.64 3.32
CA VAL A 44 5.17 -18.95 3.77
C VAL A 44 4.03 -19.18 2.77
N LEU A 45 4.37 -19.26 1.49
CA LEU A 45 3.47 -19.62 0.40
C LEU A 45 4.10 -20.69 -0.46
N THR A 46 3.33 -21.70 -0.85
CA THR A 46 3.73 -22.60 -1.93
C THR A 46 3.46 -21.93 -3.28
N LYS A 47 4.10 -22.44 -4.34
CA LYS A 47 3.89 -21.93 -5.70
C LYS A 47 2.44 -22.10 -6.15
N GLU A 48 1.84 -23.25 -5.84
CA GLU A 48 0.45 -23.58 -6.19
C GLU A 48 -0.54 -22.66 -5.47
N ASN A 49 -0.28 -22.36 -4.19
CA ASN A 49 -1.11 -21.43 -3.42
C ASN A 49 -0.97 -20.00 -3.94
N LEU A 50 0.23 -19.61 -4.40
CA LEU A 50 0.45 -18.32 -5.02
C LEU A 50 -0.30 -18.21 -6.36
N GLU A 51 -0.25 -19.23 -7.20
CA GLU A 51 -0.96 -19.27 -8.49
C GLU A 51 -2.47 -19.12 -8.28
N LYS A 52 -3.06 -19.92 -7.38
CA LYS A 52 -4.48 -19.80 -7.00
C LYS A 52 -4.85 -18.42 -6.45
N LEU A 53 -3.96 -17.83 -5.65
CA LEU A 53 -4.18 -16.50 -5.11
C LEU A 53 -4.15 -15.42 -6.20
N ILE A 54 -3.22 -15.52 -7.15
CA ILE A 54 -3.14 -14.60 -8.29
C ILE A 54 -4.38 -14.77 -9.18
N GLU A 55 -4.81 -15.99 -9.47
CA GLU A 55 -6.04 -16.26 -10.22
C GLU A 55 -7.26 -15.62 -9.55
N PHE A 56 -7.42 -15.83 -8.24
CA PHE A 56 -8.47 -15.18 -7.45
C PHE A 56 -8.42 -13.64 -7.55
N LYS A 57 -7.22 -13.05 -7.52
CA LYS A 57 -7.04 -11.59 -7.66
C LYS A 57 -7.39 -11.09 -9.06
N ILE A 58 -7.00 -11.83 -10.09
CA ILE A 58 -7.35 -11.53 -11.49
C ILE A 58 -8.86 -11.54 -11.64
N GLN A 59 -9.52 -12.59 -11.16
CA GLN A 59 -10.98 -12.70 -11.20
C GLN A 59 -11.63 -11.49 -10.51
N GLU A 60 -11.22 -11.12 -9.30
CA GLU A 60 -11.80 -9.97 -8.58
C GLU A 60 -11.61 -8.62 -9.30
N ILE A 61 -10.47 -8.42 -9.97
CA ILE A 61 -10.23 -7.21 -10.78
C ILE A 61 -11.16 -7.21 -12.00
N VAL A 62 -11.27 -8.34 -12.69
CA VAL A 62 -12.14 -8.48 -13.87
C VAL A 62 -13.60 -8.28 -13.48
N ASP A 63 -14.03 -8.86 -12.36
CA ASP A 63 -15.38 -8.67 -11.81
C ASP A 63 -15.68 -7.19 -11.52
N GLU A 64 -14.72 -6.44 -11.00
CA GLU A 64 -14.86 -4.99 -10.79
C GLU A 64 -14.96 -4.24 -12.12
N LEU A 65 -14.14 -4.59 -13.12
CA LEU A 65 -14.18 -3.98 -14.46
C LEU A 65 -15.55 -4.14 -15.12
N PHE A 66 -16.23 -5.27 -14.94
CA PHE A 66 -17.59 -5.49 -15.46
C PHE A 66 -18.65 -4.55 -14.86
N THR A 67 -18.37 -3.89 -13.74
CA THR A 67 -19.27 -2.89 -13.16
C THR A 67 -19.09 -1.49 -13.77
N TRP A 68 -18.02 -1.28 -14.55
CA TRP A 68 -17.71 0.02 -15.14
C TRP A 68 -18.64 0.30 -16.32
N LYS A 69 -19.23 1.51 -16.32
CA LYS A 69 -20.08 1.97 -17.43
C LYS A 69 -19.29 2.64 -18.55
N LYS A 70 -18.12 3.19 -18.21
CA LYS A 70 -17.21 3.93 -19.11
C LYS A 70 -15.79 3.70 -18.63
N GLY A 71 -14.84 3.66 -19.54
CA GLY A 71 -13.42 3.54 -19.25
C GLY A 71 -12.59 3.88 -20.47
N GLU A 72 -11.38 4.37 -20.24
CA GLU A 72 -10.38 4.61 -21.28
C GLU A 72 -9.25 3.60 -21.10
N TYR A 73 -8.74 3.05 -22.19
CA TYR A 73 -7.61 2.15 -22.16
C TYR A 73 -6.57 2.55 -23.21
N LYS A 74 -5.30 2.27 -22.92
CA LYS A 74 -4.19 2.49 -23.84
C LYS A 74 -3.32 1.24 -23.86
N PHE A 75 -3.16 0.65 -25.04
CA PHE A 75 -2.20 -0.42 -25.24
C PHE A 75 -0.80 0.16 -25.44
N ARG A 76 0.19 -0.38 -24.74
CA ARG A 76 1.60 0.01 -24.88
C ARG A 76 2.41 -1.22 -25.26
N LEU A 77 2.83 -1.27 -26.52
CA LEU A 77 3.68 -2.35 -27.04
C LEU A 77 4.99 -2.42 -26.27
N GLY A 78 5.39 -3.64 -25.90
CA GLY A 78 6.66 -3.90 -25.21
C GLY A 78 6.66 -3.66 -23.70
N GLU A 79 5.66 -2.99 -23.14
CA GLU A 79 5.51 -2.90 -21.68
C GLU A 79 5.03 -4.24 -21.11
N ARG A 80 5.90 -4.91 -20.35
CA ARG A 80 5.52 -6.09 -19.57
C ARG A 80 5.10 -5.67 -18.17
N LEU A 81 3.82 -5.89 -17.87
CA LEU A 81 3.35 -5.89 -16.48
C LEU A 81 4.09 -6.98 -15.71
N TYR A 82 4.59 -6.64 -14.52
CA TYR A 82 5.31 -7.58 -13.63
C TYR A 82 6.56 -8.23 -14.25
N SER A 83 7.40 -7.46 -14.94
CA SER A 83 8.64 -7.93 -15.60
C SER A 83 9.62 -8.69 -14.70
N LYS A 84 9.52 -8.55 -13.37
CA LYS A 84 10.35 -9.25 -12.39
C LYS A 84 9.69 -10.48 -11.76
N SER A 85 8.41 -10.75 -12.05
CA SER A 85 7.70 -11.91 -11.50
C SER A 85 8.15 -13.19 -12.19
N LYS A 86 8.46 -14.22 -11.41
CA LYS A 86 8.76 -15.57 -11.90
C LYS A 86 7.52 -16.47 -11.97
N CYS A 87 6.41 -16.04 -11.37
CA CYS A 87 5.16 -16.78 -11.38
C CYS A 87 4.36 -16.44 -12.64
N SER A 88 4.01 -17.47 -13.41
CA SER A 88 3.10 -17.39 -14.54
C SER A 88 1.81 -18.11 -14.17
N VAL A 89 0.67 -17.50 -14.46
CA VAL A 89 -0.65 -18.06 -14.19
C VAL A 89 -1.42 -18.11 -15.51
N LEU A 90 -2.02 -19.25 -15.79
CA LEU A 90 -2.88 -19.45 -16.94
C LEU A 90 -4.33 -19.29 -16.48
N VAL A 91 -5.04 -18.34 -17.06
CA VAL A 91 -6.44 -18.07 -16.74
C VAL A 91 -7.28 -18.26 -17.99
N ASN A 92 -8.37 -19.02 -17.87
CA ASN A 92 -9.31 -19.23 -18.96
C ASN A 92 -10.19 -17.97 -19.15
N PRO A 93 -10.08 -17.25 -20.28
CA PRO A 93 -10.84 -16.01 -20.47
C PRO A 93 -12.34 -16.27 -20.61
N GLN A 94 -12.77 -17.40 -21.17
CA GLN A 94 -14.19 -17.76 -21.28
C GLN A 94 -14.81 -17.93 -19.89
N PHE A 95 -14.11 -18.58 -18.96
CA PHE A 95 -14.56 -18.72 -17.57
C PHE A 95 -14.75 -17.35 -16.90
N LEU A 96 -13.78 -16.44 -17.06
CA LEU A 96 -13.89 -15.08 -16.52
C LEU A 96 -15.09 -14.30 -17.09
N ILE A 97 -15.36 -14.46 -18.39
CA ILE A 97 -16.49 -13.79 -19.05
C ILE A 97 -17.83 -14.32 -18.53
N ILE A 98 -17.99 -15.65 -18.47
CA ILE A 98 -19.23 -16.29 -18.00
C ILE A 98 -19.51 -15.89 -16.54
N GLU A 99 -18.47 -15.94 -15.70
CA GLU A 99 -18.60 -15.55 -14.30
C GLU A 99 -18.92 -14.06 -14.15
N GLY A 100 -18.31 -13.20 -14.97
CA GLY A 100 -18.64 -11.78 -15.03
C GLY A 100 -20.11 -11.51 -15.39
N MET A 101 -20.64 -12.21 -16.41
CA MET A 101 -22.04 -12.12 -16.81
C MET A 101 -22.99 -12.54 -15.69
N ARG A 102 -22.73 -13.70 -15.06
CA ARG A 102 -23.52 -14.17 -13.90
C ARG A 102 -23.61 -13.11 -12.80
N ARG A 103 -22.49 -12.45 -12.51
CA ARG A 103 -22.43 -11.39 -11.49
C ARG A 103 -23.18 -10.14 -11.89
N ILE A 104 -23.13 -9.74 -13.16
CA ILE A 104 -23.93 -8.61 -13.67
C ILE A 104 -25.42 -8.87 -13.43
N ASP A 105 -25.89 -10.09 -13.64
CA ASP A 105 -27.31 -10.47 -13.46
C ASP A 105 -27.72 -10.60 -11.98
N GLU A 106 -26.82 -11.09 -11.13
CA GLU A 106 -27.09 -11.28 -9.69
C GLU A 106 -26.96 -9.98 -8.88
N TRP A 107 -26.06 -9.09 -9.27
CA TRP A 107 -25.76 -7.88 -8.51
C TRP A 107 -26.98 -6.98 -8.26
N PRO A 108 -27.90 -6.76 -9.20
CA PRO A 108 -29.14 -6.02 -8.96
C PRO A 108 -29.98 -6.59 -7.81
N LYS A 109 -30.10 -7.92 -7.71
CA LYS A 109 -30.87 -8.59 -6.64
C LYS A 109 -30.22 -8.34 -5.28
N ILE A 110 -28.90 -8.55 -5.21
CA ILE A 110 -28.10 -8.29 -4.01
C ILE A 110 -28.23 -6.82 -3.59
N LYS A 111 -28.11 -5.88 -4.54
CA LYS A 111 -28.17 -4.43 -4.28
C LYS A 111 -29.56 -3.98 -3.83
N LYS A 112 -30.63 -4.64 -4.27
CA LYS A 112 -32.00 -4.38 -3.77
C LYS A 112 -32.11 -4.71 -2.28
N SER A 113 -31.52 -5.83 -1.85
CA SER A 113 -31.52 -6.21 -0.43
C SER A 113 -30.48 -5.45 0.39
N ILE A 114 -29.32 -5.10 -0.18
CA ILE A 114 -28.21 -4.41 0.49
C ILE A 114 -27.82 -3.14 -0.30
N PRO A 115 -28.64 -2.08 -0.25
CA PRO A 115 -28.46 -0.90 -1.10
C PRO A 115 -27.27 -0.01 -0.68
N ASP A 116 -26.90 -0.01 0.60
CA ASP A 116 -25.79 0.78 1.13
C ASP A 116 -24.78 -0.10 1.86
N SER A 117 -23.50 0.16 1.58
CA SER A 117 -22.35 -0.42 2.27
C SER A 117 -22.23 -0.05 3.75
N LYS A 118 -22.96 0.98 4.21
CA LYS A 118 -22.99 1.43 5.61
C LYS A 118 -23.99 0.68 6.49
N ILE A 119 -24.81 -0.19 5.90
CA ILE A 119 -25.76 -1.04 6.64
C ILE A 119 -24.99 -1.92 7.61
N VAL A 120 -25.52 -2.08 8.82
CA VAL A 120 -25.00 -2.97 9.84
C VAL A 120 -25.93 -4.16 10.01
N PHE A 121 -25.37 -5.36 9.96
CA PHE A 121 -26.08 -6.59 10.24
C PHE A 121 -25.78 -7.08 11.66
N ARG A 122 -26.72 -7.81 12.24
CA ARG A 122 -26.50 -8.56 13.48
C ARG A 122 -27.00 -9.99 13.31
N ARG A 123 -26.42 -10.93 14.07
CA ARG A 123 -26.87 -12.32 14.11
C ARG A 123 -28.21 -12.40 14.84
N LYS A 124 -29.15 -13.19 14.33
CA LYS A 124 -30.40 -13.45 15.05
C LYS A 124 -30.14 -14.36 16.25
N LYS A 125 -30.86 -14.12 17.35
CA LYS A 125 -30.74 -14.94 18.58
C LYS A 125 -31.21 -16.39 18.38
N ARG A 126 -32.15 -16.61 17.47
CA ARG A 126 -32.70 -17.93 17.11
C ARG A 126 -32.74 -18.03 15.58
N PRO A 127 -31.61 -18.38 14.93
CA PRO A 127 -31.57 -18.50 13.48
C PRO A 127 -32.46 -19.67 13.05
N ARG A 128 -33.27 -19.46 12.00
CA ARG A 128 -33.93 -20.56 11.29
C ARG A 128 -33.10 -20.84 10.05
N LEU A 129 -32.17 -21.79 10.14
CA LEU A 129 -31.37 -22.19 8.99
C LEU A 129 -32.28 -22.90 7.99
N SER A 130 -32.67 -22.20 6.92
CA SER A 130 -33.41 -22.78 5.80
C SER A 130 -32.51 -23.29 4.69
N ILE A 131 -31.20 -23.03 4.76
CA ILE A 131 -30.21 -23.30 3.71
C ILE A 131 -28.89 -23.75 4.36
N GLU A 132 -28.17 -24.66 3.71
CA GLU A 132 -26.80 -25.01 4.10
C GLU A 132 -25.85 -23.82 3.92
N MET A 133 -25.06 -23.52 4.95
CA MET A 133 -24.08 -22.43 4.89
C MET A 133 -22.78 -22.90 4.23
N GLY A 134 -22.42 -22.26 3.13
CA GLY A 134 -21.11 -22.42 2.49
C GLY A 134 -19.96 -21.82 3.32
N GLU A 135 -18.73 -22.07 2.87
CA GLU A 135 -17.53 -21.58 3.56
C GLU A 135 -17.44 -20.05 3.59
N GLN A 136 -17.91 -19.38 2.53
CA GLN A 136 -17.92 -17.91 2.46
C GLN A 136 -18.91 -17.31 3.44
N GLU A 137 -20.09 -17.91 3.57
CA GLU A 137 -21.11 -17.54 4.55
C GLU A 137 -20.60 -17.69 5.98
N LYS A 138 -19.89 -18.78 6.30
CA LYS A 138 -19.28 -18.98 7.63
C LYS A 138 -18.28 -17.87 7.97
N VAL A 139 -17.32 -17.61 7.08
CA VAL A 139 -16.30 -16.55 7.27
C VAL A 139 -16.95 -15.17 7.45
N VAL A 140 -17.97 -14.87 6.65
CA VAL A 140 -18.68 -13.58 6.74
C VAL A 140 -19.50 -13.49 8.03
N LEU A 141 -20.19 -14.57 8.43
CA LEU A 141 -20.99 -14.62 9.65
C LEU A 141 -20.13 -14.38 10.89
N GLU A 142 -18.92 -14.92 10.92
CA GLU A 142 -17.94 -14.71 12.00
C GLU A 142 -17.63 -13.23 12.25
N LEU A 143 -17.61 -12.41 11.20
CA LEU A 143 -17.35 -10.98 11.27
C LEU A 143 -18.56 -10.12 11.67
N ILE A 144 -19.76 -10.68 11.67
CA ILE A 144 -20.98 -9.94 11.98
C ILE A 144 -21.15 -9.83 13.50
N ASP A 145 -20.83 -8.64 14.02
CA ASP A 145 -20.85 -8.30 15.45
C ASP A 145 -21.98 -7.32 15.85
N GLY A 146 -22.82 -6.89 14.90
CA GLY A 146 -23.84 -5.87 15.14
C GLY A 146 -23.32 -4.43 15.15
N LYS A 147 -22.04 -4.20 14.82
CA LYS A 147 -21.42 -2.87 14.81
C LYS A 147 -20.65 -2.58 13.52
N MET A 148 -20.10 -3.59 12.85
CA MET A 148 -19.41 -3.48 11.58
C MET A 148 -20.41 -3.28 10.44
N CYS A 149 -20.18 -2.26 9.60
CA CYS A 149 -20.97 -2.12 8.38
C CYS A 149 -20.47 -3.07 7.29
N VAL A 150 -21.28 -3.26 6.24
CA VAL A 150 -20.91 -4.11 5.09
C VAL A 150 -19.54 -3.75 4.51
N ALA A 151 -19.19 -2.46 4.41
CA ALA A 151 -17.88 -2.03 3.94
C ALA A 151 -16.73 -2.55 4.81
N ASP A 152 -16.92 -2.60 6.13
CA ASP A 152 -15.92 -3.13 7.08
C ASP A 152 -15.81 -4.64 6.97
N VAL A 153 -16.94 -5.34 6.81
CA VAL A 153 -16.96 -6.78 6.58
C VAL A 153 -16.21 -7.13 5.30
N VAL A 154 -16.48 -6.44 4.18
CA VAL A 154 -15.74 -6.60 2.91
C VAL A 154 -14.24 -6.31 3.08
N ALA A 155 -13.90 -5.31 3.89
CA ALA A 155 -12.51 -4.96 4.15
C ALA A 155 -11.77 -6.06 4.93
N SER A 156 -12.49 -6.80 5.78
CA SER A 156 -11.94 -7.71 6.78
C SER A 156 -12.05 -9.20 6.41
N SER A 157 -13.02 -9.58 5.57
CA SER A 157 -13.33 -10.97 5.21
C SER A 157 -12.23 -11.67 4.42
N GLY A 158 -11.52 -10.94 3.56
CA GLY A 158 -10.61 -11.54 2.59
C GLY A 158 -11.31 -12.31 1.45
N VAL A 159 -12.63 -12.51 1.52
CA VAL A 159 -13.41 -13.34 0.59
C VAL A 159 -13.61 -12.68 -0.78
N GLY A 160 -13.53 -11.36 -0.87
CA GLY A 160 -13.84 -10.60 -2.09
C GLY A 160 -15.11 -9.81 -1.97
N ARG A 161 -15.22 -8.72 -2.74
CA ARG A 161 -16.34 -7.77 -2.58
C ARG A 161 -17.66 -8.45 -2.92
N PHE A 162 -17.79 -8.92 -4.15
CA PHE A 162 -19.02 -9.54 -4.63
C PHE A 162 -19.40 -10.74 -3.76
N ARG A 163 -18.44 -11.64 -3.53
CA ARG A 163 -18.63 -12.84 -2.71
C ARG A 163 -19.07 -12.52 -1.28
N THR A 164 -18.50 -11.49 -0.65
CA THR A 164 -18.95 -11.04 0.68
C THR A 164 -20.40 -10.52 0.64
N TYR A 165 -20.75 -9.74 -0.36
CA TYR A 165 -22.13 -9.23 -0.53
C TYR A 165 -23.12 -10.38 -0.80
N HIS A 166 -22.73 -11.34 -1.63
CA HIS A 166 -23.52 -12.54 -1.93
C HIS A 166 -23.72 -13.40 -0.66
N ALA A 167 -22.66 -13.64 0.12
CA ALA A 167 -22.76 -14.33 1.40
C ALA A 167 -23.68 -13.61 2.39
N LEU A 168 -23.58 -12.27 2.51
CA LEU A 168 -24.50 -11.48 3.34
C LEU A 168 -25.95 -11.59 2.86
N TYR A 169 -26.17 -11.59 1.54
CA TYR A 169 -27.49 -11.77 0.95
C TYR A 169 -28.06 -13.15 1.31
N ASN A 170 -27.30 -14.22 1.10
CA ASN A 170 -27.72 -15.58 1.46
C ASN A 170 -28.02 -15.75 2.94
N LEU A 171 -27.18 -15.19 3.82
CA LEU A 171 -27.39 -15.21 5.27
C LEU A 171 -28.66 -14.43 5.68
N LEU A 172 -28.98 -13.34 4.97
CA LEU A 172 -30.16 -12.53 5.22
C LEU A 172 -31.45 -13.25 4.78
N GLU A 173 -31.48 -13.76 3.54
CA GLU A 173 -32.61 -14.53 2.99
C GLU A 173 -32.81 -15.84 3.74
N GLY A 174 -31.71 -16.50 4.12
CA GLY A 174 -31.70 -17.69 4.98
C GLY A 174 -32.05 -17.41 6.44
N GLY A 175 -32.38 -16.17 6.80
CA GLY A 175 -32.87 -15.81 8.13
C GLY A 175 -31.87 -15.95 9.28
N VAL A 176 -30.57 -16.05 8.98
CA VAL A 176 -29.49 -16.18 9.98
C VAL A 176 -29.11 -14.81 10.56
N ILE A 177 -29.17 -13.76 9.74
CA ILE A 177 -28.86 -12.39 10.13
C ILE A 177 -30.07 -11.46 9.88
N GLU A 178 -30.01 -10.27 10.47
CA GLU A 178 -31.01 -9.23 10.23
C GLU A 178 -30.36 -7.84 10.15
N LYS A 179 -31.02 -6.94 9.41
CA LYS A 179 -30.63 -5.53 9.32
C LYS A 179 -30.85 -4.85 10.66
N THR A 180 -29.89 -4.04 11.06
CA THR A 180 -30.05 -3.13 12.21
C THR A 180 -30.52 -1.77 11.70
N ALA A 181 -31.26 -1.02 12.51
CA ALA A 181 -31.57 0.40 12.22
C ALA A 181 -30.31 1.29 12.25
N VAL A 182 -29.22 0.79 12.81
CA VAL A 182 -27.93 1.50 12.91
C VAL A 182 -27.23 1.48 11.55
N VAL A 183 -26.88 2.66 11.09
CA VAL A 183 -25.98 2.86 9.93
C VAL A 183 -24.62 3.27 10.48
N ALA A 184 -23.57 2.52 10.14
CA ALA A 184 -22.22 2.81 10.59
C ALA A 184 -21.35 3.31 9.41
N LYS A 185 -20.60 4.38 9.65
CA LYS A 185 -19.53 4.78 8.72
C LYS A 185 -18.43 3.72 8.75
N PRO A 186 -17.82 3.38 7.60
CA PRO A 186 -16.75 2.40 7.55
C PRO A 186 -15.61 2.80 8.50
N ARG A 187 -15.17 1.85 9.33
CA ARG A 187 -13.98 1.90 10.16
C ARG A 187 -12.74 1.81 9.26
N ARG A 188 -12.53 2.80 8.41
CA ARG A 188 -11.24 2.96 7.73
C ARG A 188 -10.21 3.19 8.85
N LYS A 189 -9.14 2.40 8.90
CA LYS A 189 -7.92 2.84 9.59
C LYS A 189 -7.49 4.10 8.85
N GLU A 190 -7.87 5.26 9.38
CA GLU A 190 -7.36 6.53 8.92
C GLU A 190 -5.84 6.40 8.91
N ARG A 191 -5.22 6.47 7.72
CA ARG A 191 -3.83 6.89 7.67
C ARG A 191 -3.88 8.31 8.21
N LYS A 192 -3.54 8.50 9.48
CA LYS A 192 -3.34 9.84 10.03
C LYS A 192 -2.44 10.55 9.01
N PRO A 193 -2.86 11.68 8.42
CA PRO A 193 -1.94 12.45 7.59
C PRO A 193 -0.71 12.69 8.46
N ILE A 194 0.48 12.46 7.91
CA ILE A 194 1.73 12.72 8.61
C ILE A 194 1.69 14.23 8.90
N LYS A 195 1.32 14.59 10.12
CA LYS A 195 1.44 15.97 10.61
C LYS A 195 2.92 16.19 10.82
N ILE A 196 3.61 16.72 9.80
CA ILE A 196 4.96 17.21 9.98
C ILE A 196 4.82 18.42 10.93
N SER A 197 5.44 18.36 12.11
CA SER A 197 5.39 19.49 13.04
C SER A 197 6.10 20.68 12.41
N ILE A 198 5.56 21.89 12.61
CA ILE A 198 6.18 23.13 12.14
C ILE A 198 7.60 23.25 12.73
N GLU A 199 7.81 22.80 13.96
CA GLU A 199 9.13 22.71 14.61
C GLU A 199 10.12 21.82 13.85
N ALA A 200 9.68 20.68 13.30
CA ALA A 200 10.54 19.81 12.50
C ALA A 200 10.96 20.48 11.20
N ILE A 201 10.07 21.26 10.56
CA ILE A 201 10.38 22.02 9.35
C ILE A 201 11.38 23.15 9.67
N ILE A 202 11.15 23.87 10.77
CA ILE A 202 12.03 24.95 11.24
C ILE A 202 13.43 24.41 11.55
N ASN A 203 13.53 23.27 12.26
CA ASN A 203 14.81 22.66 12.57
C ASN A 203 15.57 22.23 11.31
N VAL A 204 14.89 21.64 10.33
CA VAL A 204 15.52 21.27 9.04
C VAL A 204 16.01 22.51 8.30
N LEU A 205 15.24 23.60 8.27
CA LEU A 205 15.64 24.87 7.65
C LEU A 205 16.83 25.52 8.38
N LEU A 206 16.85 25.48 9.71
CA LEU A 206 17.97 25.99 10.52
C LEU A 206 19.26 25.22 10.25
N TRP A 207 19.21 23.88 10.28
CA TRP A 207 20.40 23.05 10.03
C TRP A 207 20.90 23.17 8.60
N THR A 208 20.01 23.21 7.61
CA THR A 208 20.39 23.42 6.21
C THR A 208 21.01 24.80 5.99
N GLY A 209 20.46 25.84 6.61
CA GLY A 209 21.03 27.19 6.61
C GLY A 209 22.41 27.26 7.29
N ALA A 210 22.58 26.62 8.44
CA ALA A 210 23.86 26.55 9.15
C ALA A 210 24.95 25.83 8.33
N ILE A 211 24.57 24.73 7.66
CA ILE A 211 25.47 24.00 6.76
C ILE A 211 25.89 24.88 5.57
N LEU A 212 24.92 25.55 4.91
CA LEU A 212 25.20 26.48 3.82
C LEU A 212 26.14 27.62 4.25
N PHE A 213 25.92 28.17 5.45
CA PHE A 213 26.78 29.21 6.02
C PHE A 213 28.21 28.70 6.26
N LEU A 214 28.36 27.50 6.83
CA LEU A 214 29.67 26.89 7.06
C LEU A 214 30.43 26.65 5.75
N VAL A 215 29.75 26.11 4.75
CA VAL A 215 30.32 25.88 3.41
C VAL A 215 30.74 27.21 2.77
N ALA A 216 29.90 28.25 2.84
CA ALA A 216 30.22 29.56 2.30
C ALA A 216 31.46 30.17 2.98
N ASN A 217 31.60 30.03 4.30
CA ASN A 217 32.77 30.51 5.04
C ASN A 217 34.04 29.74 4.69
N ILE A 218 33.96 28.42 4.51
CA ILE A 218 35.10 27.61 4.06
C ILE A 218 35.54 28.04 2.66
N VAL A 219 34.60 28.19 1.72
CA VAL A 219 34.88 28.66 0.35
C VAL A 219 35.48 30.06 0.36
N PHE A 220 34.91 30.99 1.14
CA PHE A 220 35.43 32.35 1.27
C PHE A 220 36.84 32.37 1.87
N GLY A 221 37.12 31.53 2.87
CA GLY A 221 38.45 31.37 3.46
C GLY A 221 39.48 30.86 2.44
N ILE A 222 39.10 29.93 1.57
CA ILE A 222 39.95 29.43 0.48
C ILE A 222 40.23 30.54 -0.56
N ILE A 223 39.21 31.31 -0.95
CA ILE A 223 39.34 32.41 -1.92
C ILE A 223 40.20 33.55 -1.37
N LYS A 224 40.06 33.91 -0.08
CA LYS A 224 40.85 34.97 0.56
C LYS A 224 42.23 34.53 1.05
N ARG A 225 42.50 33.23 1.18
CA ARG A 225 43.82 32.67 1.53
C ARG A 225 44.99 33.25 0.71
N PRO A 226 44.92 33.39 -0.62
CA PRO A 226 45.98 34.02 -1.42
C PRO A 226 46.14 35.53 -1.16
N PHE A 227 45.10 36.24 -0.70
CA PHE A 227 45.17 37.67 -0.36
C PHE A 227 45.97 37.91 0.93
N TYR A 228 45.75 37.10 1.97
CA TYR A 228 46.50 37.22 3.23
C TYR A 228 47.97 36.82 3.09
N LYS A 229 48.29 35.83 2.24
CA LYS A 229 49.68 35.42 1.95
C LYS A 229 50.47 36.51 1.22
N LYS A 230 49.83 37.29 0.35
CA LYS A 230 50.46 38.41 -0.38
C LYS A 230 50.85 39.58 0.54
N ASN A 231 50.08 39.83 1.60
CA ASN A 231 50.37 40.90 2.56
C ASN A 231 51.48 40.53 3.57
N GLN A 232 51.72 39.25 3.85
CA GLN A 232 52.87 38.83 4.68
C GLN A 232 54.22 39.02 3.97
N LEU A 233 54.27 38.86 2.64
CA LEU A 233 55.49 39.09 1.84
C LEU A 233 55.92 40.56 1.79
N LEU A 234 55.01 41.51 2.04
CA LEU A 234 55.32 42.94 2.10
C LEU A 234 56.00 43.35 3.42
N TYR A 235 55.90 42.53 4.47
CA TYR A 235 56.56 42.78 5.76
C TYR A 235 57.97 42.17 5.85
N THR A 236 58.32 41.24 4.95
CA THR A 236 59.64 40.58 4.92
C THR A 236 60.60 41.15 3.87
N GLN A 237 60.21 42.15 3.08
CA GLN A 237 61.16 42.87 2.23
C GLN A 237 61.96 43.87 3.07
N GLU A 238 63.29 43.73 3.07
CA GLU A 238 64.21 44.71 3.68
C GLU A 238 63.87 46.11 3.14
N SER A 239 63.68 47.07 4.05
CA SER A 239 63.41 48.46 3.65
C SER A 239 64.58 48.99 2.80
N ARG A 240 64.27 49.72 1.72
CA ARG A 240 65.28 50.30 0.79
C ARG A 240 66.37 51.13 1.48
N HIS A 241 66.13 51.59 2.70
CA HIS A 241 67.12 52.29 3.53
C HIS A 241 68.29 51.38 3.97
N ILE A 242 68.04 50.10 4.25
CA ILE A 242 69.06 49.12 4.66
C ILE A 242 69.90 48.69 3.44
N GLU A 243 69.25 48.54 2.28
CA GLU A 243 69.89 48.14 1.02
C GLU A 243 70.87 49.21 0.49
N ASN A 244 70.57 50.50 0.69
CA ASN A 244 71.46 51.61 0.31
C ASN A 244 72.63 51.81 1.28
N TYR A 245 72.56 51.31 2.52
CA TYR A 245 73.67 51.38 3.48
C TYR A 245 74.74 50.32 3.15
N LYS A 246 74.34 49.13 2.69
CA LYS A 246 75.26 48.02 2.32
C LYS A 246 76.00 48.22 0.99
N LYS A 247 75.61 49.20 0.16
CA LYS A 247 76.23 49.49 -1.17
C LYS A 247 77.28 50.60 -1.14
N LYS A 248 77.63 51.13 0.03
CA LYS A 248 78.56 52.26 0.19
C LYS A 248 79.88 51.92 0.89
N GLU A 249 80.15 50.64 1.14
CA GLU A 249 81.49 50.09 1.43
C GLU A 249 82.03 49.40 0.19
#